data_AF-A0A2L0F0Y5-F1
#
_entry.id   AF-A0A2L0F0Y5-F1
#
_cell.length_a   1.000
_cell.length_b   1.000
_cell.length_c   1.000
_cell.angle_alpha   90.00
_cell.angle_beta   90.00
_cell.angle_gamma   90.00
#
_symmetry.space_group_name_H-M   'P 1'
#
loop_
_entity.id
_entity.type
_entity.pdbx_description
1 polymer ?
#
loop_
_entity_poly.entity_id
_entity_poly.type
_entity_poly.pdbx_seq_one_letter_code
_entity_poly.pdbx_strand_id
1 'polypeptide(L)'
;MATLRPHEADVILAGFDAVRRQAARRLLVQLVALDDGARTDRRRRVSFDQLRRGTPAEAAVFGEVLERLAHERLLVLSKGDDGAWPTCRRSDPAAQGAGAVAGRCPIVEIAHEQLLRSWRTLRTWLREDERRLLELQQLDRWVAEAKGFPEYVLDADRLRHARGLLKKYPDDVGEAARALIRRSEKAARRRRSWLLALGLVAVVADVVVVTGLAMAAAAPPKESAICSQDPPASHDAGAASPDSGDAATRPPVSSAAPSSKPKTPIRKPPSPVPSSSAGAAGSARPVAKEAPSGRADASNEAPDGGPGTPNKVRGSIRRPFERDEPKLPYIR
;
A
#
# COMPACT_ATOMS: atom_id res chain seq x y z
N MET A 1 -9.62 37.34 9.02
CA MET A 1 -9.65 35.86 9.05
C MET A 1 -9.19 35.41 10.43
N ALA A 2 -10.07 34.86 11.27
CA ALA A 2 -9.69 34.33 12.57
C ALA A 2 -8.81 33.09 12.39
N THR A 3 -7.56 33.15 12.87
CA THR A 3 -6.65 32.02 12.98
C THR A 3 -7.08 31.16 14.16
N LEU A 4 -7.54 29.94 13.89
CA LEU A 4 -7.91 28.98 14.93
C LEU A 4 -6.70 28.73 15.84
N ARG A 5 -6.88 28.82 17.16
CA ARG A 5 -5.77 28.64 18.10
C ARG A 5 -5.61 27.17 18.48
N PRO A 6 -4.39 26.65 18.68
CA PRO A 6 -4.15 25.24 19.01
C PRO A 6 -4.94 24.72 20.21
N HIS A 7 -5.20 25.57 21.21
CA HIS A 7 -5.99 25.21 22.38
C HIS A 7 -7.47 24.93 22.06
N GLU A 8 -8.03 25.56 21.03
CA GLU A 8 -9.42 25.31 20.61
C GLU A 8 -9.56 23.89 20.06
N ALA A 9 -8.52 23.39 19.36
CA ALA A 9 -8.48 22.02 18.86
C ALA A 9 -8.51 20.97 19.99
N ASP A 10 -7.79 21.22 21.09
CA ASP A 10 -7.80 20.34 22.26
C ASP A 10 -9.16 20.35 22.98
N VAL A 11 -9.82 21.50 23.06
CA VAL A 11 -11.18 21.61 23.63
C VAL A 11 -12.19 20.81 22.81
N ILE A 12 -12.12 20.88 21.48
CA ILE A 12 -12.98 20.11 20.58
C ILE A 12 -12.78 18.61 20.81
N LEU A 13 -11.53 18.15 20.85
CA LEU A 13 -11.22 16.74 21.13
C LEU A 13 -11.64 16.31 22.53
N ALA A 14 -11.59 17.19 23.52
CA ALA A 14 -12.02 16.89 24.87
C ALA A 14 -13.53 16.59 24.95
N GLY A 15 -14.32 17.20 24.07
CA GLY A 15 -15.77 16.94 23.94
C GLY A 15 -16.12 15.61 23.27
N PHE A 16 -15.17 14.91 22.65
CA PHE A 16 -15.39 13.58 22.07
C PHE A 16 -15.31 12.48 23.13
N ASP A 17 -16.21 11.50 23.05
CA ASP A 17 -16.05 10.24 23.77
C ASP A 17 -14.81 9.47 23.29
N ALA A 18 -14.52 8.34 23.96
CA ALA A 18 -13.32 7.55 23.66
C ALA A 18 -13.28 7.04 22.20
N VAL A 19 -14.40 6.62 21.63
CA VAL A 19 -14.47 6.06 20.27
C VAL A 19 -14.27 7.17 19.24
N ARG A 20 -14.98 8.29 19.39
CA ARG A 20 -14.86 9.47 18.54
C ARG A 20 -13.46 10.07 18.60
N ARG A 21 -12.84 10.12 19.79
CA ARG A 21 -11.47 10.61 19.98
C ARG A 21 -10.44 9.69 19.33
N GLN A 22 -10.63 8.37 19.41
CA GLN A 22 -9.77 7.41 18.74
C GLN A 22 -9.89 7.50 17.21
N ALA A 23 -11.11 7.64 16.69
CA ALA A 23 -11.36 7.90 15.27
C ALA A 23 -10.70 9.21 14.83
N ALA A 24 -10.83 10.29 15.63
CA ALA A 24 -10.20 11.59 15.35
C ALA A 24 -8.67 11.50 15.34
N ARG A 25 -8.06 10.83 16.34
CA ARG A 25 -6.61 10.57 16.37
C ARG A 25 -6.17 9.87 15.09
N ARG A 26 -6.81 8.75 14.76
CA ARG A 26 -6.50 7.92 13.58
C ARG A 26 -6.61 8.73 12.28
N LEU A 27 -7.66 9.53 12.15
CA LEU A 27 -7.88 10.41 11.00
C LEU A 27 -6.76 11.45 10.89
N LEU A 28 -6.48 12.18 11.97
CA LEU A 28 -5.51 13.28 11.97
C LEU A 28 -4.09 12.80 11.68
N VAL A 29 -3.65 11.68 12.27
CA VAL A 29 -2.30 11.16 12.02
C VAL A 29 -2.12 10.66 10.58
N GLN A 30 -3.17 10.16 9.92
CA GLN A 30 -3.11 9.72 8.53
C GLN A 30 -2.99 10.88 7.53
N LEU A 31 -3.41 12.09 7.93
CA LEU A 31 -3.29 13.31 7.14
C LEU A 31 -1.91 13.98 7.24
N VAL A 32 -0.97 13.36 7.95
CA VAL A 32 0.40 13.84 8.07
C VAL A 32 1.33 12.87 7.31
N ALA A 33 2.14 13.43 6.42
CA ALA A 33 3.25 12.73 5.80
C ALA A 33 4.45 12.79 6.74
N LEU A 34 4.99 11.61 7.05
CA LEU A 34 6.22 11.44 7.79
C LEU A 34 7.32 11.21 6.76
N ASP A 35 8.42 11.94 6.90
CA ASP A 35 9.61 11.76 6.06
C ASP A 35 10.62 10.95 6.89
N ASP A 36 11.25 9.94 6.28
CA ASP A 36 12.04 8.89 6.97
C ASP A 36 13.42 9.39 7.46
N GLY A 37 13.53 10.68 7.82
CA GLY A 37 14.78 11.31 8.23
C GLY A 37 14.72 12.85 8.34
N ALA A 38 13.72 13.50 7.74
CA ALA A 38 13.49 14.93 7.96
C ALA A 38 12.45 15.12 9.07
N ARG A 39 12.82 15.81 10.16
CA ARG A 39 11.89 16.19 11.26
C ARG A 39 10.79 17.18 10.84
N THR A 40 10.51 17.30 9.55
CA THR A 40 9.48 18.18 9.02
C THR A 40 8.25 17.37 8.66
N ASP A 41 7.33 17.30 9.62
CA ASP A 41 5.96 16.84 9.40
C ASP A 41 5.30 17.72 8.33
N ARG A 42 4.80 17.11 7.26
CA ARG A 42 4.10 17.82 6.18
C ARG A 42 2.65 17.36 6.09
N ARG A 43 1.77 18.25 5.67
CA ARG A 43 0.39 17.90 5.32
C ARG A 43 0.34 16.95 4.14
N ARG A 44 -0.44 15.89 4.30
CA ARG A 44 -0.77 14.92 3.25
C ARG A 44 -2.20 15.18 2.77
N ARG A 45 -2.38 15.13 1.45
CA ARG A 45 -3.69 15.09 0.80
C ARG A 45 -4.12 13.64 0.67
N VAL A 46 -5.26 13.27 1.25
CA VAL A 46 -5.75 11.90 1.22
C VAL A 46 -7.21 11.89 0.75
N SER A 47 -7.56 10.99 -0.16
CA SER A 47 -8.95 10.80 -0.56
C SER A 47 -9.77 10.24 0.59
N PHE A 48 -11.01 10.69 0.75
CA PHE A 48 -11.94 10.22 1.79
C PHE A 48 -11.94 8.70 1.99
N ASP A 49 -12.03 7.91 0.91
CA ASP A 49 -12.07 6.44 0.97
C ASP A 49 -10.84 5.80 1.62
N GLN A 50 -9.69 6.45 1.53
CA GLN A 50 -8.44 5.94 2.11
C GLN A 50 -8.35 6.21 3.62
N LEU A 51 -9.10 7.20 4.12
CA LEU A 51 -9.13 7.59 5.54
C LEU A 51 -10.09 6.75 6.38
N ARG A 52 -11.04 6.06 5.73
CA ARG A 52 -11.99 5.17 6.41
C ARG A 52 -11.31 3.87 6.84
N ARG A 53 -10.50 3.97 7.89
CA ARG A 53 -9.78 2.87 8.57
C ARG A 53 -10.15 2.90 10.05
N GLY A 54 -10.07 1.77 10.73
CA GLY A 54 -10.52 1.67 12.12
C GLY A 54 -11.37 0.43 12.38
N THR A 55 -11.63 0.22 13.66
CA THR A 55 -12.60 -0.77 14.12
C THR A 55 -13.99 -0.44 13.56
N PRO A 56 -14.94 -1.41 13.53
CA PRO A 56 -16.30 -1.13 13.10
C PRO A 56 -16.98 0.02 13.87
N ALA A 57 -16.67 0.16 15.17
CA ALA A 57 -17.18 1.24 16.01
C ALA A 57 -16.61 2.61 15.59
N GLU A 58 -15.30 2.71 15.33
CA GLU A 58 -14.67 3.93 14.81
C GLU A 58 -15.22 4.28 13.41
N ALA A 59 -15.40 3.29 12.55
CA ALA A 59 -15.93 3.48 11.20
C ALA A 59 -17.38 4.01 11.20
N ALA A 60 -18.18 3.64 12.21
CA ALA A 60 -19.55 4.12 12.36
C ALA A 60 -19.62 5.61 12.72
N VAL A 61 -18.69 6.10 13.55
CA VAL A 61 -18.63 7.52 13.97
C VAL A 61 -17.76 8.39 13.06
N PHE A 62 -17.04 7.79 12.10
CA PHE A 62 -16.06 8.48 11.26
C PHE A 62 -16.62 9.70 10.54
N GLY A 63 -17.81 9.59 9.94
CA GLY A 63 -18.44 10.68 9.20
C GLY A 63 -18.75 11.89 10.10
N GLU A 64 -19.33 11.64 11.27
CA GLU A 64 -19.66 12.66 12.27
C GLU A 64 -18.39 13.35 12.79
N VAL A 65 -17.34 12.59 13.10
CA VAL A 65 -16.07 13.14 13.56
C VAL A 65 -15.42 14.02 12.49
N LEU A 66 -15.38 13.56 11.24
CA LEU A 66 -14.83 14.31 10.13
C LEU A 66 -15.62 15.60 9.88
N GLU A 67 -16.95 15.53 9.91
CA GLU A 67 -17.83 16.70 9.78
C GLU A 67 -17.59 17.72 10.90
N ARG A 68 -17.52 17.27 12.15
CA ARG A 68 -17.23 18.15 13.28
C ARG A 68 -15.87 18.82 13.14
N LEU A 69 -14.82 18.08 12.79
CA LEU A 69 -13.48 18.64 12.59
C LEU A 69 -13.41 19.61 11.39
N ALA A 70 -14.18 19.35 10.33
CA ALA A 70 -14.29 20.26 9.18
C ALA A 70 -15.07 21.53 9.52
N HIS A 71 -16.18 21.41 10.26
CA HIS A 71 -16.98 22.54 10.74
C HIS A 71 -16.16 23.49 11.62
N GLU A 72 -15.34 22.93 12.51
CA GLU A 72 -14.41 23.68 13.37
C GLU A 72 -13.13 24.11 12.64
N ARG A 73 -13.07 23.94 11.30
CA ARG A 73 -11.96 24.38 10.43
C ARG A 73 -10.60 23.79 10.82
N LEU A 74 -10.58 22.62 11.43
CA LEU A 74 -9.36 21.83 11.65
C LEU A 74 -8.98 21.07 10.37
N LEU A 75 -9.97 20.74 9.55
CA LEU A 75 -9.81 20.07 8.28
C LEU A 75 -10.38 20.91 7.14
N VAL A 76 -9.79 20.76 5.97
CA VAL A 76 -10.28 21.30 4.70
C VAL A 76 -10.67 20.11 3.83
N LEU A 77 -11.90 20.18 3.31
CA LEU A 77 -12.45 19.23 2.35
C LEU A 77 -12.41 19.91 0.98
N SER A 78 -11.63 19.37 0.05
CA SER A 78 -11.74 19.78 -1.36
C SER A 78 -13.06 19.26 -1.89
N LYS A 79 -13.92 20.17 -2.36
CA LYS A 79 -15.27 19.86 -2.84
C LYS A 79 -15.18 18.85 -4.00
N GLY A 80 -15.93 17.75 -3.89
CA GLY A 80 -16.23 16.90 -5.05
C GLY A 80 -17.11 17.68 -6.04
N ASP A 81 -17.21 17.22 -7.28
CA ASP A 81 -17.83 17.95 -8.40
C ASP A 81 -19.28 18.39 -8.14
N ASP A 82 -19.96 17.70 -7.22
CA ASP A 82 -21.39 17.77 -6.96
C ASP A 82 -21.75 18.55 -5.68
N GLY A 83 -20.74 18.99 -4.91
CA GLY A 83 -20.92 19.94 -3.82
C GLY A 83 -21.77 19.51 -2.62
N ALA A 84 -22.38 18.34 -2.66
CA ALA A 84 -23.00 17.66 -1.54
C ALA A 84 -21.92 17.14 -0.58
N TRP A 85 -22.29 16.97 0.70
CA TRP A 85 -21.46 16.27 1.68
C TRP A 85 -21.08 14.90 1.09
N PRO A 86 -19.81 14.46 1.15
CA PRO A 86 -19.41 13.19 0.56
C PRO A 86 -20.09 12.01 1.23
N THR A 87 -21.24 11.64 0.70
CA THR A 87 -21.55 10.25 0.56
C THR A 87 -20.64 9.78 -0.56
N CYS A 88 -19.50 9.17 -0.21
CA CYS A 88 -18.89 8.24 -1.15
C CYS A 88 -19.90 7.11 -1.31
N ARG A 89 -20.90 7.32 -2.18
CA ARG A 89 -21.85 6.31 -2.58
C ARG A 89 -20.98 5.27 -3.26
N ARG A 90 -20.61 4.24 -2.51
CA ARG A 90 -19.96 3.03 -3.00
C ARG A 90 -20.73 2.67 -4.27
N SER A 91 -20.10 2.84 -5.42
CA SER A 91 -20.78 2.78 -6.70
C SER A 91 -21.53 1.45 -6.75
N ASP A 92 -22.86 1.49 -6.62
CA ASP A 92 -23.66 0.28 -6.74
C ASP A 92 -23.47 -0.20 -8.18
N PRO A 93 -22.92 -1.40 -8.39
CA PRO A 93 -22.67 -1.89 -9.73
C PRO A 93 -23.97 -2.07 -10.53
N ALA A 94 -25.14 -2.08 -9.87
CA ALA A 94 -26.46 -2.12 -10.49
C ALA A 94 -26.94 -0.77 -11.06
N ALA A 95 -26.31 0.36 -10.68
CA ALA A 95 -26.67 1.69 -11.18
C ALA A 95 -25.85 2.11 -12.43
N GLN A 96 -25.30 1.15 -13.17
CA GLN A 96 -24.57 1.36 -14.44
C GLN A 96 -25.50 1.68 -15.63
N GLY A 97 -26.62 2.38 -15.39
CA GLY A 97 -27.48 2.92 -16.43
C GLY A 97 -27.05 4.35 -16.79
N ALA A 98 -26.48 4.51 -17.98
CA ALA A 98 -26.27 5.76 -18.73
C ALA A 98 -26.26 7.08 -17.92
N GLY A 99 -25.09 7.47 -17.39
CA GLY A 99 -24.85 8.85 -16.94
C GLY A 99 -24.38 9.03 -15.49
N ALA A 100 -24.20 7.95 -14.72
CA ALA A 100 -23.61 8.05 -13.38
C ALA A 100 -22.13 8.45 -13.48
N VAL A 101 -21.86 9.75 -13.38
CA VAL A 101 -20.51 10.29 -13.18
C VAL A 101 -19.99 9.66 -11.88
N ALA A 102 -18.92 8.86 -11.97
CA ALA A 102 -18.24 8.36 -10.79
C ALA A 102 -17.74 9.57 -9.98
N GLY A 103 -18.53 9.98 -8.99
CA GLY A 103 -18.24 11.16 -8.17
C GLY A 103 -16.86 11.02 -7.56
N ARG A 104 -15.99 12.00 -7.80
CA ARG A 104 -14.65 12.01 -7.22
C ARG A 104 -14.79 12.12 -5.70
N CYS A 105 -14.24 11.15 -4.99
CA CYS A 105 -14.16 11.21 -3.53
C CYS A 105 -13.37 12.46 -3.12
N PRO A 106 -13.86 13.27 -2.18
CA PRO A 106 -13.19 14.50 -1.84
C PRO A 106 -11.83 14.22 -1.22
N ILE A 107 -10.93 15.19 -1.41
CA ILE A 107 -9.62 15.18 -0.81
C ILE A 107 -9.74 15.87 0.54
N VAL A 108 -9.32 15.17 1.59
CA VAL A 108 -9.25 15.69 2.95
C VAL A 108 -7.80 16.07 3.25
N GLU A 109 -7.63 17.20 3.91
CA GLU A 109 -6.32 17.75 4.26
C GLU A 109 -6.43 18.63 5.53
N ILE A 110 -5.41 18.68 6.38
CA ILE A 110 -5.43 19.51 7.61
C ILE A 110 -5.52 20.99 7.21
N ALA A 111 -6.34 21.81 7.85
CA ALA A 111 -6.65 23.13 7.31
C ALA A 111 -5.44 24.07 7.16
N HIS A 112 -4.50 24.05 8.11
CA HIS A 112 -3.35 24.94 8.11
C HIS A 112 -2.09 24.24 8.64
N GLU A 113 -0.95 24.47 8.00
CA GLU A 113 0.35 23.90 8.41
C GLU A 113 0.78 24.34 9.82
N GLN A 114 0.31 25.52 10.25
CA GLN A 114 0.56 26.03 11.59
C GLN A 114 -0.04 25.15 12.67
N LEU A 115 -1.17 24.46 12.40
CA LEU A 115 -1.77 23.51 13.34
C LEU A 115 -0.82 22.32 13.59
N LEU A 116 -0.21 21.76 12.55
CA LEU A 116 0.75 20.66 12.72
C LEU A 116 1.93 21.06 13.61
N ARG A 117 2.44 22.29 13.46
CA ARG A 117 3.62 22.76 14.22
C ARG A 117 3.33 23.03 15.69
N SER A 118 2.17 23.62 15.96
CA SER A 118 1.84 24.17 17.28
C SER A 118 0.93 23.28 18.12
N TRP A 119 0.24 22.32 17.53
CA TRP A 119 -0.66 21.41 18.24
C TRP A 119 0.10 20.28 18.92
N ARG A 120 0.37 20.44 20.22
CA ARG A 120 1.16 19.50 21.02
C ARG A 120 0.54 18.11 21.08
N THR A 121 -0.77 18.00 21.23
CA THR A 121 -1.49 16.72 21.29
C THR A 121 -1.30 15.89 20.01
N LEU A 122 -1.50 16.51 18.84
CA LEU A 122 -1.27 15.84 17.56
C LEU A 122 0.19 15.39 17.41
N ARG A 123 1.16 16.23 17.80
CA ARG A 123 2.59 15.87 17.76
C ARG A 123 2.94 14.73 18.72
N THR A 124 2.26 14.60 19.85
CA THR A 124 2.42 13.45 20.74
C THR A 124 1.88 12.19 20.08
N TRP A 125 0.68 12.24 19.49
CA TRP A 125 0.14 11.10 18.75
C TRP A 125 1.01 10.68 17.56
N LEU A 126 1.57 11.62 16.82
CA LEU A 126 2.49 11.33 15.71
C LEU A 126 3.73 10.58 16.19
N ARG A 127 4.33 10.97 17.31
CA ARG A 127 5.50 10.27 17.89
C ARG A 127 5.14 8.87 18.38
N GLU A 128 3.98 8.73 19.02
CA GLU A 128 3.48 7.42 19.47
C GLU A 128 3.20 6.47 18.29
N ASP A 129 2.69 7.01 17.18
CA ASP A 129 2.24 6.23 16.02
C ASP A 129 3.29 6.18 14.89
N GLU A 130 4.44 6.82 15.03
CA GLU A 130 5.44 7.04 13.96
C GLU A 130 5.82 5.74 13.26
N ARG A 131 6.25 4.74 14.03
CA ARG A 131 6.63 3.42 13.50
C ARG A 131 5.48 2.76 12.75
N ARG A 132 4.27 2.83 13.31
CA ARG A 132 3.06 2.25 12.70
C ARG A 132 2.75 2.94 11.38
N LEU A 133 2.85 4.28 11.33
CA LEU A 133 2.56 5.06 10.15
C LEU A 133 3.56 4.81 9.02
N LEU A 134 4.86 4.70 9.32
CA LEU A 134 5.89 4.36 8.34
C LEU A 134 5.65 2.97 7.73
N GLU A 135 5.33 1.98 8.57
CA GLU A 135 4.96 0.62 8.15
C GLU A 135 3.74 0.65 7.20
N LEU A 136 2.69 1.41 7.53
CA LEU A 136 1.49 1.54 6.70
C LEU A 136 1.73 2.34 5.40
N GLN A 137 2.55 3.38 5.43
CA GLN A 137 2.92 4.16 4.25
C GLN A 137 3.74 3.34 3.26
N GLN A 138 4.60 2.44 3.74
CA GLN A 138 5.30 1.49 2.88
C GLN A 138 4.32 0.57 2.12
N LEU A 139 3.27 0.11 2.80
CA LEU A 139 2.21 -0.68 2.17
C LEU A 139 1.38 0.14 1.17
N ASP A 140 1.04 1.40 1.50
CA ASP A 140 0.36 2.32 0.59
C ASP A 140 1.19 2.59 -0.69
N ARG A 141 2.53 2.67 -0.57
CA ARG A 141 3.43 2.80 -1.74
C ARG A 141 3.31 1.61 -2.68
N TRP A 142 3.28 0.38 -2.16
CA TRP A 142 3.09 -0.82 -2.99
C TRP A 142 1.70 -0.86 -3.64
N VAL A 143 0.67 -0.35 -2.95
CA VAL A 143 -0.67 -0.20 -3.55
C VAL A 143 -0.64 0.81 -4.69
N ALA A 144 0.07 1.92 -4.54
CA ALA A 144 0.24 2.90 -5.61
C ALA A 144 0.98 2.31 -6.81
N GLU A 145 2.07 1.58 -6.60
CA GLU A 145 2.79 0.83 -7.65
C GLU A 145 1.83 -0.14 -8.38
N ALA A 146 1.01 -0.86 -7.63
CA ALA A 146 0.06 -1.83 -8.16
C ALA A 146 -1.09 -1.22 -8.98
N LYS A 147 -1.41 0.07 -8.78
CA LYS A 147 -2.43 0.76 -9.58
C LYS A 147 -1.96 1.02 -11.02
N GLY A 148 -0.65 1.18 -11.23
CA GLY A 148 -0.08 1.33 -12.58
C GLY A 148 -0.09 0.05 -13.41
N PHE A 149 -0.20 -1.12 -12.75
CA PHE A 149 -0.01 -2.42 -13.38
C PHE A 149 -1.04 -3.44 -12.83
N PRO A 150 -2.12 -3.75 -13.58
CA PRO A 150 -3.17 -4.66 -13.12
C PRO A 150 -2.67 -6.05 -12.72
N GLU A 151 -1.60 -6.53 -13.34
CA GLU A 151 -0.99 -7.84 -13.04
C GLU A 151 0.05 -7.78 -11.92
N TYR A 152 0.32 -6.61 -11.34
CA TYR A 152 1.34 -6.47 -10.32
C TYR A 152 1.03 -7.32 -9.10
N VAL A 153 2.03 -8.08 -8.69
CA VAL A 153 1.97 -9.02 -7.57
C VAL A 153 3.13 -8.69 -6.64
N LEU A 154 2.90 -8.74 -5.33
CA LEU A 154 3.98 -8.64 -4.37
C LEU A 154 4.91 -9.85 -4.51
N ASP A 155 6.22 -9.60 -4.49
CA ASP A 155 7.23 -10.64 -4.35
C ASP A 155 7.10 -11.38 -2.99
N ALA A 156 7.89 -12.44 -2.79
CA ALA A 156 7.77 -13.28 -1.61
C ALA A 156 8.04 -12.52 -0.29
N ASP A 157 8.97 -11.55 -0.31
CA ASP A 157 9.39 -10.81 0.88
C ASP A 157 8.43 -9.68 1.21
N ARG A 158 8.02 -8.88 0.22
CA ARG A 158 6.96 -7.86 0.35
C ARG A 158 5.65 -8.49 0.78
N LEU A 159 5.30 -9.66 0.24
CA LEU A 159 4.08 -10.36 0.64
C LEU A 159 4.15 -10.85 2.10
N ARG A 160 5.31 -11.39 2.53
CA ARG A 160 5.53 -11.77 3.92
C ARG A 160 5.39 -10.58 4.85
N HIS A 161 6.01 -9.45 4.50
CA HIS A 161 5.92 -8.21 5.27
C HIS A 161 4.48 -7.68 5.34
N ALA A 162 3.79 -7.59 4.20
CA ALA A 162 2.41 -7.13 4.13
C ALA A 162 1.43 -7.99 4.97
N ARG A 163 1.62 -9.32 5.01
CA ARG A 163 0.85 -10.20 5.90
C ARG A 163 1.15 -9.92 7.37
N GLY A 164 2.42 -9.68 7.71
CA GLY A 164 2.83 -9.27 9.05
C GLY A 164 2.09 -8.01 9.50
N LEU A 165 2.02 -7.00 8.62
CA LEU A 165 1.27 -5.76 8.87
C LEU A 165 -0.23 -6.00 9.00
N LEU A 166 -0.83 -6.83 8.15
CA LEU A 166 -2.26 -7.17 8.24
C LEU A 166 -2.60 -7.88 9.55
N LYS A 167 -1.71 -8.74 10.05
CA LYS A 167 -1.88 -9.39 11.36
C LYS A 167 -1.70 -8.41 12.51
N LYS A 168 -0.73 -7.50 12.41
CA LYS A 168 -0.38 -6.53 13.46
C LYS A 168 -1.40 -5.39 13.57
N TYR A 169 -1.95 -4.93 12.45
CA TYR A 169 -2.89 -3.81 12.38
C TYR A 169 -4.08 -4.12 11.44
N PRO A 170 -4.93 -5.11 11.76
CA PRO A 170 -5.99 -5.56 10.87
C PRO A 170 -6.91 -4.40 10.44
N ASP A 171 -7.21 -3.49 11.37
CA ASP A 171 -8.12 -2.37 11.17
C ASP A 171 -7.50 -1.14 10.47
N ASP A 172 -6.16 -1.06 10.43
CA ASP A 172 -5.43 0.05 9.77
C ASP A 172 -5.08 -0.25 8.31
N VAL A 173 -5.17 -1.51 7.87
CA VAL A 173 -4.89 -1.88 6.48
C VAL A 173 -6.11 -1.61 5.62
N GLY A 174 -6.00 -0.67 4.69
CA GLY A 174 -7.09 -0.30 3.79
C GLY A 174 -7.49 -1.40 2.79
N GLU A 175 -8.70 -1.32 2.24
CA GLU A 175 -9.25 -2.34 1.33
C GLU A 175 -8.40 -2.60 0.09
N ALA A 176 -7.81 -1.56 -0.51
CA ALA A 176 -6.94 -1.71 -1.67
C ALA A 176 -5.67 -2.53 -1.33
N ALA A 177 -5.10 -2.32 -0.14
CA ALA A 177 -3.97 -3.11 0.35
C ALA A 177 -4.38 -4.56 0.64
N ARG A 178 -5.54 -4.78 1.28
CA ARG A 178 -6.08 -6.13 1.49
C ARG A 178 -6.31 -6.86 0.16
N ALA A 179 -6.84 -6.17 -0.85
CA ALA A 179 -7.04 -6.72 -2.19
C ALA A 179 -5.72 -7.10 -2.86
N LEU A 180 -4.68 -6.24 -2.76
CA LEU A 180 -3.34 -6.52 -3.27
C LEU A 180 -2.72 -7.75 -2.59
N ILE A 181 -2.85 -7.87 -1.27
CA ILE A 181 -2.39 -9.05 -0.51
C ILE A 181 -3.11 -10.30 -1.01
N ARG A 182 -4.45 -10.31 -1.06
CA ARG A 182 -5.24 -11.45 -1.55
C ARG A 182 -4.86 -11.86 -2.98
N ARG A 183 -4.70 -10.89 -3.90
CA ARG A 183 -4.24 -11.14 -5.28
C ARG A 183 -2.88 -11.81 -5.28
N SER A 184 -1.96 -11.30 -4.45
CA SER A 184 -0.60 -11.82 -4.35
C SER A 184 -0.53 -13.22 -3.76
N GLU A 185 -1.40 -13.54 -2.80
CA GLU A 185 -1.52 -14.88 -2.25
C GLU A 185 -2.03 -15.90 -3.27
N LYS A 186 -3.05 -15.53 -4.06
CA LYS A 186 -3.56 -16.38 -5.14
C LYS A 186 -2.48 -16.68 -6.19
N ALA A 187 -1.72 -15.66 -6.58
CA ALA A 187 -0.61 -15.82 -7.53
C ALA A 187 0.53 -16.68 -6.95
N ALA A 188 0.90 -16.49 -5.69
CA ALA A 188 1.93 -17.30 -5.03
C ALA A 188 1.51 -18.78 -4.90
N ARG A 189 0.23 -19.06 -4.63
CA ARG A 189 -0.30 -20.44 -4.59
C ARG A 189 -0.21 -21.12 -5.96
N ARG A 190 -0.58 -20.42 -7.04
CA ARG A 190 -0.46 -20.94 -8.42
C ARG A 190 0.98 -21.28 -8.81
N ARG A 191 1.95 -20.44 -8.43
CA ARG A 191 3.37 -20.70 -8.70
C ARG A 191 3.86 -21.96 -7.96
N ARG A 192 3.48 -22.12 -6.69
CA ARG A 192 3.83 -23.32 -5.92
C ARG A 192 3.21 -24.58 -6.49
N SER A 193 1.93 -24.56 -6.85
CA SER A 193 1.28 -25.72 -7.46
C SER A 193 1.91 -26.08 -8.81
N TRP A 194 2.32 -25.08 -9.60
CA TRP A 194 2.99 -25.34 -10.88
C TRP A 194 4.39 -25.96 -10.70
N LEU A 195 5.18 -25.47 -9.74
CA LEU A 195 6.48 -26.05 -9.42
C LEU A 195 6.37 -27.49 -8.89
N LEU A 196 5.35 -27.78 -8.07
CA LEU A 196 5.08 -29.14 -7.60
C LEU A 196 4.62 -30.06 -8.74
N ALA A 197 3.77 -29.56 -9.66
CA ALA A 197 3.35 -30.32 -10.83
C ALA A 197 4.55 -30.66 -11.75
N LEU A 198 5.45 -29.69 -11.99
CA LEU A 198 6.70 -29.93 -12.71
C LEU A 198 7.58 -30.98 -12.03
N GLY A 199 7.72 -30.91 -10.70
CA GLY A 199 8.45 -31.92 -9.93
C GLY A 199 7.83 -33.31 -10.08
N LEU A 200 6.50 -33.42 -10.03
CA LEU A 200 5.79 -34.68 -10.21
C LEU A 200 5.94 -35.24 -11.64
N VAL A 201 5.88 -34.40 -12.67
CA VAL A 201 6.12 -34.80 -14.06
C VAL A 201 7.55 -35.32 -14.26
N ALA A 202 8.55 -34.68 -13.66
CA ALA A 202 9.93 -35.15 -13.73
C ALA A 202 10.11 -36.54 -13.09
N VAL A 203 9.51 -36.76 -11.91
CA VAL A 203 9.54 -38.08 -11.23
C VAL A 203 8.87 -39.15 -12.09
N VAL A 204 7.71 -38.86 -12.70
CA VAL A 204 7.03 -39.82 -13.59
C VAL A 204 7.88 -40.14 -14.83
N ALA A 205 8.54 -39.12 -15.41
CA ALA A 205 9.43 -39.33 -16.55
C ALA A 205 10.62 -40.24 -16.19
N ASP A 206 11.25 -40.05 -15.03
CA ASP A 206 12.35 -40.90 -14.55
C ASP A 206 11.88 -42.36 -14.37
N VAL A 207 10.70 -42.57 -13.77
CA VAL A 207 10.13 -43.92 -13.62
C VAL A 207 9.89 -44.57 -14.98
N VAL A 208 9.36 -43.84 -15.96
CA VAL A 208 9.13 -44.35 -17.32
C VAL A 208 10.45 -44.71 -18.01
N VAL A 209 11.50 -43.89 -17.87
CA VAL A 209 12.83 -44.18 -18.43
C VAL A 209 13.44 -45.44 -17.79
N VAL A 210 13.40 -45.56 -16.46
CA VAL A 210 13.92 -46.75 -15.76
C VAL A 210 13.15 -48.02 -16.16
N THR A 211 11.82 -47.94 -16.23
CA THR A 211 10.98 -49.08 -16.61
C THR A 211 11.19 -49.46 -18.08
N GLY A 212 11.33 -48.47 -18.97
CA GLY A 212 11.64 -48.67 -20.38
C GLY A 212 13.01 -49.31 -20.60
N LEU A 213 14.03 -48.88 -19.85
CA LEU A 213 15.37 -49.48 -19.90
C LEU A 213 15.36 -50.94 -19.42
N ALA A 214 14.61 -51.26 -18.37
CA ALA A 214 14.46 -52.62 -17.86
C ALA A 214 13.73 -53.54 -18.87
N MET A 215 12.67 -53.04 -19.51
CA MET A 215 11.96 -53.76 -20.58
C MET A 215 12.85 -54.01 -21.81
N ALA A 216 13.68 -53.02 -22.20
CA ALA A 216 14.62 -53.17 -23.31
C ALA A 216 15.72 -54.19 -23.00
N ALA A 217 16.21 -54.26 -21.76
CA ALA A 217 17.19 -55.25 -21.33
C ALA A 217 16.62 -56.68 -21.26
N ALA A 218 15.30 -56.82 -21.10
CA ALA A 218 14.61 -58.11 -21.06
C ALA A 218 14.15 -58.60 -22.44
N ALA A 219 14.39 -57.83 -23.51
CA ALA A 219 14.01 -58.26 -24.86
C ALA A 219 14.87 -59.47 -25.27
N PRO A 220 14.26 -60.62 -25.61
CA PRO A 220 15.02 -61.79 -26.04
C PRO A 220 15.81 -61.45 -27.30
N PRO A 221 17.07 -61.92 -27.42
CA PRO A 221 17.88 -61.69 -28.61
C PRO A 221 17.11 -62.18 -29.82
N LYS A 222 16.79 -61.28 -30.75
CA LYS A 222 16.24 -61.66 -32.04
C LYS A 222 17.33 -62.44 -32.75
N GLU A 223 17.13 -63.74 -32.91
CA GLU A 223 17.88 -64.56 -33.87
C GLU A 223 17.78 -63.87 -35.22
N SER A 224 18.82 -63.12 -35.58
CA SER A 224 19.01 -62.64 -36.93
C SER A 224 19.32 -63.86 -37.77
N ALA A 225 18.29 -64.38 -38.42
CA ALA A 225 18.43 -65.24 -39.58
C ALA A 225 19.23 -64.44 -40.63
N ILE A 226 20.53 -64.72 -40.67
CA ILE A 226 21.44 -64.36 -41.75
C ILE A 226 20.92 -65.13 -42.97
N CYS A 227 20.20 -64.45 -43.84
CA CYS A 227 19.92 -64.93 -45.18
C CYS A 227 20.76 -64.11 -46.16
N SER A 228 21.90 -64.69 -46.52
CA SER A 228 22.66 -64.35 -47.71
C SER A 228 21.76 -64.56 -48.93
N GLN A 229 21.62 -63.56 -49.81
CA GLN A 229 21.42 -63.83 -51.24
C GLN A 229 21.76 -62.62 -52.12
N ASP A 230 22.55 -62.97 -53.12
CA ASP A 230 23.27 -62.18 -54.13
C ASP A 230 22.39 -61.61 -55.26
N PRO A 231 22.95 -60.72 -56.13
CA PRO A 231 22.22 -59.94 -57.13
C PRO A 231 22.09 -60.64 -58.49
N PRO A 232 21.24 -60.13 -59.42
CA PRO A 232 21.61 -60.18 -60.83
C PRO A 232 21.38 -58.89 -61.65
N ALA A 233 22.43 -58.58 -62.40
CA ALA A 233 22.55 -58.10 -63.79
C ALA A 233 21.35 -57.47 -64.55
N SER A 234 21.57 -56.22 -64.95
CA SER A 234 21.47 -55.60 -66.29
C SER A 234 20.68 -56.27 -67.45
N HIS A 235 19.81 -55.47 -68.08
CA HIS A 235 19.54 -55.25 -69.53
C HIS A 235 18.18 -54.51 -69.63
N ASP A 236 17.81 -53.65 -70.58
CA ASP A 236 18.48 -52.71 -71.48
C ASP A 236 17.34 -51.83 -72.07
N ALA A 237 17.69 -50.61 -72.48
CA ALA A 237 17.11 -49.78 -73.56
C ALA A 237 15.58 -49.50 -73.69
N GLY A 238 15.21 -48.21 -73.77
CA GLY A 238 13.97 -47.76 -74.41
C GLY A 238 13.64 -46.27 -74.19
N ALA A 239 14.00 -45.43 -75.16
CA ALA A 239 13.99 -43.96 -75.15
C ALA A 239 12.62 -43.29 -75.40
N ALA A 240 12.43 -42.06 -74.85
CA ALA A 240 11.97 -40.84 -75.58
C ALA A 240 11.85 -39.60 -74.65
N SER A 241 12.55 -38.53 -75.03
CA SER A 241 12.52 -37.12 -74.53
C SER A 241 11.22 -36.35 -74.84
N PRO A 242 11.12 -35.01 -74.66
CA PRO A 242 11.48 -34.12 -73.53
C PRO A 242 10.28 -33.23 -73.12
N ASP A 243 10.31 -32.55 -71.95
CA ASP A 243 10.08 -31.08 -71.90
C ASP A 243 10.35 -30.46 -70.51
N SER A 244 11.14 -29.38 -70.54
CA SER A 244 11.14 -28.14 -69.73
C SER A 244 10.64 -28.11 -68.28
N GLY A 245 11.46 -27.54 -67.38
CA GLY A 245 10.91 -26.93 -66.15
C GLY A 245 11.87 -26.71 -64.98
N ASP A 246 12.73 -25.70 -65.13
CA ASP A 246 13.24 -24.78 -64.09
C ASP A 246 14.12 -25.22 -62.92
N ALA A 247 15.17 -24.41 -62.82
CA ALA A 247 16.29 -24.44 -61.90
C ALA A 247 15.97 -23.85 -60.53
N ALA A 248 16.55 -24.45 -59.49
CA ALA A 248 17.63 -23.86 -58.69
C ALA A 248 17.53 -24.32 -57.23
N THR A 249 18.21 -25.42 -56.93
CA THR A 249 18.65 -25.74 -55.56
C THR A 249 20.09 -25.24 -55.39
N ARG A 250 20.36 -24.54 -54.29
CA ARG A 250 21.72 -24.29 -53.78
C ARG A 250 21.99 -25.17 -52.55
N PRO A 251 23.24 -25.65 -52.36
CA PRO A 251 23.61 -26.62 -51.32
C PRO A 251 23.98 -25.98 -49.97
N PRO A 252 24.18 -26.81 -48.92
CA PRO A 252 24.52 -26.36 -47.57
C PRO A 252 26.04 -26.41 -47.32
N VAL A 253 26.54 -25.50 -46.48
CA VAL A 253 27.83 -25.65 -45.80
C VAL A 253 27.71 -25.28 -44.32
N SER A 254 28.40 -26.07 -43.52
CA SER A 254 28.41 -26.12 -42.06
C SER A 254 29.44 -25.16 -41.45
N SER A 255 29.15 -24.76 -40.21
CA SER A 255 30.10 -24.40 -39.13
C SER A 255 30.83 -23.04 -39.19
N ALA A 256 30.45 -22.12 -38.29
CA ALA A 256 31.34 -21.43 -37.32
C ALA A 256 30.57 -20.32 -36.57
N ALA A 257 30.55 -20.40 -35.24
CA ALA A 257 30.22 -19.29 -34.33
C ALA A 257 31.42 -18.32 -34.23
N PRO A 258 31.39 -17.24 -33.41
CA PRO A 258 30.30 -16.40 -32.90
C PRO A 258 30.55 -14.90 -33.28
N SER A 259 29.82 -13.97 -32.66
CA SER A 259 30.16 -12.53 -32.53
C SER A 259 29.51 -11.56 -33.53
N SER A 260 28.40 -10.95 -33.09
CA SER A 260 28.25 -9.48 -32.99
C SER A 260 26.80 -9.13 -32.63
N LYS A 261 26.57 -8.75 -31.36
CA LYS A 261 25.33 -8.09 -30.94
C LYS A 261 25.37 -6.63 -31.43
N PRO A 262 24.28 -6.08 -32.00
CA PRO A 262 24.18 -4.65 -32.24
C PRO A 262 24.09 -3.89 -30.91
N LYS A 263 25.05 -3.00 -30.72
CA LYS A 263 25.22 -2.09 -29.60
C LYS A 263 24.10 -1.04 -29.62
N THR A 264 23.04 -1.26 -28.85
CA THR A 264 22.06 -0.21 -28.54
C THR A 264 22.76 0.86 -27.69
N PRO A 265 22.72 2.15 -28.06
CA PRO A 265 23.33 3.20 -27.26
C PRO A 265 22.53 3.39 -25.97
N ILE A 266 23.13 2.99 -24.86
CA ILE A 266 22.73 3.35 -23.50
C ILE A 266 22.79 4.87 -23.40
N ARG A 267 21.61 5.51 -23.35
CA ARG A 267 21.47 6.91 -22.99
C ARG A 267 21.83 7.06 -21.52
N LYS A 268 23.02 7.60 -21.28
CA LYS A 268 23.57 7.98 -19.98
C LYS A 268 22.59 8.95 -19.28
N PRO A 269 22.18 8.73 -18.03
CA PRO A 269 21.47 9.76 -17.29
C PRO A 269 22.40 10.97 -17.06
N PRO A 270 21.90 12.21 -17.14
CA PRO A 270 22.72 13.39 -16.90
C PRO A 270 23.18 13.43 -15.44
N SER A 271 24.49 13.59 -15.26
CA SER A 271 25.10 13.89 -13.97
C SER A 271 24.50 15.17 -13.36
N PRO A 272 24.38 15.25 -12.03
CA PRO A 272 23.90 16.45 -11.35
C PRO A 272 24.89 17.60 -11.54
N VAL A 273 24.35 18.73 -12.01
CA VAL A 273 25.02 20.03 -12.00
C VAL A 273 25.36 20.44 -10.56
N PRO A 274 26.59 20.90 -10.27
CA PRO A 274 26.88 21.56 -9.00
C PRO A 274 26.18 22.92 -8.99
N SER A 275 25.22 23.08 -8.07
CA SER A 275 24.63 24.39 -7.77
C SER A 275 25.72 25.29 -7.18
N SER A 276 26.14 26.25 -8.00
CA SER A 276 26.93 27.41 -7.62
C SER A 276 26.19 28.19 -6.52
N SER A 277 26.68 28.10 -5.28
CA SER A 277 26.33 28.99 -4.19
C SER A 277 27.23 30.22 -4.26
N ALA A 278 26.78 31.25 -4.95
CA ALA A 278 27.38 32.58 -4.92
C ALA A 278 26.34 33.59 -4.45
N GLY A 279 26.67 34.34 -3.40
CA GLY A 279 26.06 35.64 -3.11
C GLY A 279 25.07 35.67 -1.94
N ALA A 280 25.57 35.96 -0.75
CA ALA A 280 24.98 36.97 0.15
C ALA A 280 25.95 37.24 1.32
N ALA A 281 26.98 38.03 1.04
CA ALA A 281 27.66 38.79 2.08
C ALA A 281 26.72 39.92 2.50
N GLY A 282 26.07 39.76 3.65
CA GLY A 282 25.25 40.77 4.30
C GLY A 282 25.95 41.28 5.55
N SER A 283 26.47 42.49 5.45
CA SER A 283 27.19 43.23 6.48
C SER A 283 26.61 43.16 7.89
N ALA A 284 27.55 43.06 8.82
CA ALA A 284 27.40 43.41 10.21
C ALA A 284 26.76 44.79 10.41
N ARG A 285 25.82 44.87 11.35
CA ARG A 285 25.47 46.09 12.07
C ARG A 285 25.31 45.74 13.55
N PRO A 286 26.09 46.35 14.47
CA PRO A 286 25.85 46.22 15.90
C PRO A 286 24.70 47.15 16.27
N VAL A 287 23.63 46.61 16.86
CA VAL A 287 22.58 47.43 17.48
C VAL A 287 22.84 47.48 18.97
N ALA A 288 22.81 48.72 19.43
CA ALA A 288 23.14 49.21 20.75
C ALA A 288 22.34 48.54 21.88
N LYS A 289 23.03 48.48 23.00
CA LYS A 289 22.57 48.11 24.32
C LYS A 289 21.92 49.36 24.94
N GLU A 290 20.60 49.45 24.90
CA GLU A 290 19.85 50.42 25.70
C GLU A 290 18.89 49.67 26.63
N ALA A 291 19.25 49.68 27.92
CA ALA A 291 18.27 49.69 29.00
C ALA A 291 17.62 51.10 29.00
N PRO A 292 16.33 51.26 29.33
CA PRO A 292 15.92 51.23 30.74
C PRO A 292 14.46 50.78 30.97
N SER A 293 14.20 50.13 32.10
CA SER A 293 12.89 50.15 32.76
C SER A 293 13.10 49.53 34.16
N GLY A 294 12.82 50.19 35.27
CA GLY A 294 11.66 51.03 35.51
C GLY A 294 10.73 50.29 36.47
N ARG A 295 11.12 50.29 37.75
CA ARG A 295 10.28 50.47 38.93
C ARG A 295 8.82 50.00 38.82
N ALA A 296 8.49 48.91 39.50
CA ALA A 296 7.13 48.61 39.94
C ALA A 296 7.18 48.15 41.41
N ASP A 297 6.91 49.11 42.29
CA ASP A 297 6.35 48.89 43.61
C ASP A 297 4.94 48.31 43.45
N ALA A 298 4.63 47.19 44.12
CA ALA A 298 3.30 46.83 44.63
C ALA A 298 3.26 45.36 45.06
N SER A 299 3.14 45.12 46.36
CA SER A 299 2.31 44.04 46.92
C SER A 299 2.19 44.28 48.43
N ASN A 300 1.17 45.05 48.79
CA ASN A 300 0.65 45.14 50.14
C ASN A 300 -0.70 44.40 50.17
N GLU A 301 -0.96 43.75 51.31
CA GLU A 301 -2.28 43.39 51.84
C GLU A 301 -3.16 42.36 51.12
N ALA A 302 -3.15 41.15 51.68
CA ALA A 302 -4.39 40.42 52.00
C ALA A 302 -5.14 41.16 53.13
N PRO A 303 -6.49 41.07 53.20
CA PRO A 303 -7.10 40.07 54.09
C PRO A 303 -8.39 39.44 53.50
N ASP A 304 -8.65 38.17 53.76
CA ASP A 304 -9.60 37.64 54.76
C ASP A 304 -11.09 37.83 54.42
N GLY A 305 -11.87 36.75 54.57
CA GLY A 305 -13.34 36.82 54.57
C GLY A 305 -14.08 35.71 53.82
N GLY A 306 -14.42 34.63 54.54
CA GLY A 306 -15.79 34.09 54.46
C GLY A 306 -15.98 32.65 53.97
N PRO A 307 -16.38 31.71 54.85
CA PRO A 307 -16.83 30.38 54.47
C PRO A 307 -18.36 30.35 54.24
N GLY A 308 -18.77 29.79 53.11
CA GLY A 308 -20.18 29.52 52.78
C GLY A 308 -20.35 28.12 52.19
N THR A 309 -20.73 27.17 53.03
CA THR A 309 -21.40 25.90 52.65
C THR A 309 -22.79 26.19 52.04
N PRO A 310 -23.61 25.22 51.56
CA PRO A 310 -23.43 23.76 51.35
C PRO A 310 -23.91 23.30 49.95
N ASN A 311 -23.63 22.05 49.54
CA ASN A 311 -24.74 21.12 49.21
C ASN A 311 -24.25 19.68 49.03
N LYS A 312 -24.87 18.79 49.80
CA LYS A 312 -24.62 17.36 49.89
C LYS A 312 -25.82 16.68 49.23
N VAL A 313 -25.74 16.41 47.93
CA VAL A 313 -26.77 15.59 47.25
C VAL A 313 -26.28 14.15 47.19
N ARG A 314 -26.87 13.36 48.10
CA ARG A 314 -26.96 11.91 48.07
C ARG A 314 -27.86 11.46 46.91
N GLY A 315 -27.57 10.27 46.38
CA GLY A 315 -28.49 9.44 45.59
C GLY A 315 -28.07 9.37 44.12
N SER A 316 -27.97 8.22 43.46
CA SER A 316 -28.43 6.89 43.81
C SER A 316 -27.62 5.86 43.02
N ILE A 317 -27.22 4.82 43.73
CA ILE A 317 -26.71 3.56 43.21
C ILE A 317 -27.82 2.92 42.35
N ARG A 318 -27.58 2.70 41.06
CA ARG A 318 -28.31 1.72 40.25
C ARG A 318 -27.33 0.71 39.66
N ARG A 319 -27.83 -0.53 39.65
CA ARG A 319 -27.15 -1.83 39.67
C ARG A 319 -26.43 -2.18 38.37
N PRO A 320 -25.46 -3.12 38.42
CA PRO A 320 -24.87 -3.72 37.23
C PRO A 320 -25.89 -4.59 36.49
N PHE A 321 -25.88 -4.48 35.16
CA PHE A 321 -26.62 -5.35 34.26
C PHE A 321 -25.84 -6.65 34.12
N GLU A 322 -26.42 -7.72 34.62
CA GLU A 322 -25.91 -9.09 34.62
C GLU A 322 -26.71 -9.90 33.60
N ARG A 323 -26.02 -10.83 32.90
CA ARG A 323 -26.52 -11.91 32.02
C ARG A 323 -26.94 -11.50 30.59
N ASP A 324 -26.62 -12.25 29.53
CA ASP A 324 -26.46 -13.71 29.38
C ASP A 324 -25.33 -14.10 28.38
N GLU A 325 -24.45 -15.03 28.78
CA GLU A 325 -23.61 -15.81 27.87
C GLU A 325 -24.32 -17.12 27.47
N PRO A 326 -24.46 -17.45 26.18
CA PRO A 326 -24.92 -18.77 25.78
C PRO A 326 -23.79 -19.82 25.87
N LYS A 327 -23.98 -20.82 26.72
CA LYS A 327 -23.17 -22.04 26.81
C LYS A 327 -23.22 -22.80 25.48
N LEU A 328 -22.05 -23.01 24.87
CA LEU A 328 -21.86 -23.96 23.75
C LEU A 328 -21.88 -25.41 24.27
N PRO A 329 -22.50 -26.36 23.54
CA PRO A 329 -22.48 -27.77 23.91
C PRO A 329 -21.12 -28.42 23.59
N TYR A 330 -20.62 -29.14 24.58
CA TYR A 330 -19.46 -30.03 24.51
C TYR A 330 -19.88 -31.30 23.75
N ILE A 331 -19.34 -31.53 22.55
CA ILE A 331 -19.50 -32.80 21.83
C ILE A 331 -18.35 -33.71 22.29
N ARG A 332 -18.72 -34.91 22.72
CA ARG A 332 -17.85 -35.98 23.20
C ARG A 332 -17.58 -36.98 22.09
#